data_AF-A0A317Z548-F1
#
_entry.id   AF-A0A317Z548-F1
#
_cell.length_a   1.000
_cell.length_b   1.000
_cell.length_c   1.000
_cell.angle_alpha   90.00
_cell.angle_beta   90.00
_cell.angle_gamma   90.00
#
_symmetry.space_group_name_H-M   'P 1'
#
loop_
_entity.id
_entity.type
_entity.pdbx_description
1 polymer ?
#
loop_
_entity_poly.entity_id
_entity_poly.type
_entity_poly.pdbx_seq_one_letter_code
_entity_poly.pdbx_strand_id
1 'polypeptide(L)'
;MKSKLITSTLVLGLLTTGSIFQDLAAQAETTSSTQIHDIQGAGHTSPLKDQRVEKVPGIVTYIYKANNSYYFHLQTPDAQKDNNPATSEGIIVFAGKEKPNVKVGDLIHVSGTVREYAIEGYAEKQQTDLPLTEIDARPDQAGQITVQKTHQPLPQPVK
;
A
#
# COMPACT_ATOMS: atom_id res chain seq x y z
N MET A 1 82.46 -6.74 14.42
CA MET A 1 82.90 -7.97 15.14
C MET A 1 81.76 -8.99 15.13
N LYS A 2 82.10 -10.28 14.98
CA LYS A 2 81.42 -11.52 15.41
C LYS A 2 79.87 -11.54 15.54
N SER A 3 79.27 -12.52 14.85
CA SER A 3 77.88 -12.96 14.94
C SER A 3 77.60 -13.92 16.12
N LYS A 4 76.31 -14.10 16.46
CA LYS A 4 75.54 -15.35 16.78
C LYS A 4 74.24 -14.97 17.53
N LEU A 5 73.02 -15.33 17.08
CA LEU A 5 72.35 -16.65 16.93
C LEU A 5 71.85 -17.26 18.26
N ILE A 6 70.55 -17.63 18.27
CA ILE A 6 69.88 -18.85 18.82
C ILE A 6 68.45 -18.52 19.33
N THR A 7 67.37 -19.35 19.27
CA THR A 7 66.79 -20.32 18.30
C THR A 7 65.35 -20.66 18.79
N SER A 8 64.41 -21.08 17.90
CA SER A 8 63.17 -21.85 18.21
C SER A 8 61.94 -21.08 18.80
N THR A 9 60.66 -21.45 18.58
CA THR A 9 60.02 -22.65 17.94
C THR A 9 58.71 -22.29 17.18
N LEU A 10 58.34 -23.19 16.25
CA LEU A 10 57.18 -23.32 15.34
C LEU A 10 55.74 -23.35 15.94
N VAL A 11 54.72 -22.88 15.18
CA VAL A 11 53.39 -23.48 14.80
C VAL A 11 52.66 -22.43 13.93
N LEU A 12 52.59 -22.53 12.59
CA LEU A 12 51.73 -23.34 11.70
C LEU A 12 50.23 -22.96 11.70
N GLY A 13 49.77 -22.35 10.61
CA GLY A 13 48.37 -21.98 10.37
C GLY A 13 48.16 -21.36 8.98
N LEU A 14 48.11 -22.19 7.94
CA LEU A 14 47.77 -21.79 6.57
C LEU A 14 46.37 -22.31 6.24
N LEU A 15 45.44 -21.44 5.86
CA LEU A 15 44.36 -21.78 4.94
C LEU A 15 43.75 -20.51 4.32
N THR A 16 43.50 -20.56 3.02
CA THR A 16 42.91 -19.49 2.21
C THR A 16 41.40 -19.56 2.17
N THR A 17 40.70 -18.43 2.30
CA THR A 17 39.38 -18.23 1.65
C THR A 17 39.20 -16.75 1.33
N GLY A 18 38.76 -16.46 0.10
CA GLY A 18 38.26 -15.13 -0.23
C GLY A 18 36.87 -14.93 0.33
N SER A 19 36.60 -13.74 0.86
CA SER A 19 35.25 -13.21 1.08
C SER A 19 35.09 -12.05 0.10
N ILE A 20 34.54 -12.30 -1.09
CA ILE A 20 33.08 -12.30 -1.32
C ILE A 20 32.49 -10.95 -0.90
N PHE A 21 32.85 -9.90 -1.66
CA PHE A 21 32.00 -8.71 -1.79
C PHE A 21 30.91 -9.03 -2.83
N GLN A 22 30.04 -9.99 -2.52
CA GLN A 22 28.85 -10.26 -3.33
C GLN A 22 27.75 -9.27 -2.97
N ASP A 23 27.63 -8.26 -3.83
CA ASP A 23 26.36 -7.93 -4.46
C ASP A 23 25.17 -7.61 -3.54
N LEU A 24 25.30 -6.53 -2.75
CA LEU A 24 24.15 -5.89 -2.09
C LEU A 24 23.20 -5.16 -3.08
N ALA A 25 23.37 -5.31 -4.40
CA ALA A 25 22.53 -4.66 -5.41
C ALA A 25 21.41 -5.57 -5.96
N ALA A 26 21.42 -6.87 -5.65
CA ALA A 26 20.60 -7.88 -6.32
C ALA A 26 19.34 -8.35 -5.54
N GLN A 27 18.89 -7.59 -4.53
CA GLN A 27 17.61 -7.89 -3.85
C GLN A 27 16.78 -6.62 -3.63
N ALA A 28 16.50 -5.92 -4.74
CA ALA A 28 15.27 -5.16 -4.85
C ALA A 28 14.11 -6.16 -4.84
N GLU A 29 13.65 -6.55 -3.65
CA GLU A 29 12.38 -7.23 -3.44
C GLU A 29 11.32 -6.49 -4.26
N THR A 30 10.80 -7.13 -5.31
CA THR A 30 9.58 -6.65 -5.98
C THR A 30 8.41 -6.98 -5.06
N THR A 31 8.34 -6.28 -3.93
CA THR A 31 7.15 -6.26 -3.08
C THR A 31 6.02 -5.71 -3.94
N SER A 32 5.16 -6.59 -4.45
CA SER A 32 3.93 -6.17 -5.11
C SER A 32 3.18 -5.26 -4.16
N SER A 33 2.91 -4.02 -4.60
CA SER A 33 2.05 -3.11 -3.84
C SER A 33 0.71 -3.79 -3.60
N THR A 34 0.17 -3.68 -2.37
CA THR A 34 -1.17 -4.14 -2.07
C THR A 34 -2.16 -3.47 -3.02
N GLN A 35 -2.94 -4.28 -3.74
CA GLN A 35 -3.92 -3.82 -4.71
C GLN A 35 -5.30 -3.67 -4.04
N ILE A 36 -6.25 -3.02 -4.73
CA ILE A 36 -7.57 -2.74 -4.15
C ILE A 36 -8.36 -4.04 -3.92
N HIS A 37 -8.24 -5.04 -4.81
CA HIS A 37 -8.85 -6.36 -4.62
C HIS A 37 -8.28 -7.13 -3.41
N ASP A 38 -7.01 -6.92 -3.04
CA ASP A 38 -6.43 -7.51 -1.82
C ASP A 38 -7.03 -6.89 -0.55
N ILE A 39 -7.35 -5.60 -0.60
CA ILE A 39 -7.93 -4.84 0.52
C ILE A 39 -9.39 -5.19 0.72
N GLN A 40 -10.18 -5.23 -0.36
CA GLN A 40 -11.60 -5.61 -0.29
C GLN A 40 -11.73 -7.11 0.05
N GLY A 41 -10.95 -7.95 -0.62
CA GLY A 41 -11.10 -9.41 -0.56
C GLY A 41 -12.44 -9.87 -1.15
N ALA A 42 -12.74 -11.15 -0.92
CA ALA A 42 -13.97 -11.80 -1.42
C ALA A 42 -15.06 -11.98 -0.33
N GLY A 43 -14.90 -11.35 0.83
CA GLY A 43 -15.81 -11.44 1.97
C GLY A 43 -16.52 -10.12 2.28
N HIS A 44 -17.44 -10.13 3.24
CA HIS A 44 -18.13 -8.93 3.74
C HIS A 44 -17.30 -8.10 4.74
N THR A 45 -16.02 -8.41 4.89
CA THR A 45 -15.07 -7.70 5.76
C THR A 45 -13.68 -7.91 5.19
N SER A 46 -12.91 -6.85 5.13
CA SER A 46 -11.55 -6.83 4.64
C SER A 46 -10.65 -7.84 5.38
N PRO A 47 -9.83 -8.64 4.67
CA PRO A 47 -8.75 -9.40 5.31
C PRO A 47 -7.66 -8.50 5.90
N LEU A 48 -7.61 -7.22 5.51
CA LEU A 48 -6.67 -6.20 5.97
C LEU A 48 -7.29 -5.20 6.95
N LYS A 49 -8.50 -5.47 7.46
CA LYS A 49 -9.17 -4.63 8.47
C LYS A 49 -8.23 -4.24 9.61
N ASP A 50 -8.24 -2.96 9.96
CA ASP A 50 -7.43 -2.32 11.00
C ASP A 50 -5.90 -2.39 10.77
N GLN A 51 -5.44 -2.93 9.63
CA GLN A 51 -4.05 -2.92 9.20
C GLN A 51 -3.75 -1.67 8.37
N ARG A 52 -2.47 -1.29 8.35
CA ARG A 52 -1.96 -0.19 7.52
C ARG A 52 -1.50 -0.72 6.16
N VAL A 53 -1.98 -0.09 5.10
CA VAL A 53 -1.55 -0.34 3.72
C VAL A 53 -0.69 0.80 3.21
N GLU A 54 0.26 0.49 2.32
CA GLU A 54 1.26 1.43 1.81
C GLU A 54 1.24 1.49 0.29
N LYS A 55 1.16 2.73 -0.24
CA LYS A 55 1.28 3.07 -1.67
C LYS A 55 0.34 2.30 -2.60
N VAL A 56 -0.88 2.02 -2.16
CA VAL A 56 -1.94 1.39 -2.95
C VAL A 56 -2.20 2.23 -4.20
N PRO A 57 -2.04 1.67 -5.42
CA PRO A 57 -2.23 2.41 -6.65
C PRO A 57 -3.70 2.47 -7.06
N GLY A 58 -4.11 3.58 -7.68
CA GLY A 58 -5.43 3.67 -8.30
C GLY A 58 -5.69 5.03 -8.96
N ILE A 59 -6.73 5.08 -9.80
CA ILE A 59 -7.21 6.28 -10.47
C ILE A 59 -8.38 6.85 -9.68
N VAL A 60 -8.33 8.15 -9.38
CA VAL A 60 -9.43 8.86 -8.73
C VAL A 60 -10.58 9.03 -9.73
N THR A 61 -11.75 8.48 -9.43
CA THR A 61 -12.91 8.49 -10.35
C THR A 61 -14.02 9.45 -9.92
N TYR A 62 -14.15 9.73 -8.62
CA TYR A 62 -15.14 10.67 -8.07
C TYR A 62 -14.63 11.31 -6.76
N ILE A 63 -14.98 12.56 -6.49
CA ILE A 63 -14.59 13.30 -5.28
C ILE A 63 -15.83 13.99 -4.71
N TYR A 64 -16.10 13.82 -3.42
CA TYR A 64 -17.28 14.38 -2.74
C TYR A 64 -17.01 14.82 -1.31
N LYS A 65 -18.02 15.41 -0.68
CA LYS A 65 -18.00 15.84 0.72
C LYS A 65 -19.27 15.37 1.41
N ALA A 66 -19.13 14.67 2.54
CA ALA A 66 -20.23 14.18 3.39
C ALA A 66 -19.88 14.40 4.86
N ASN A 67 -20.85 14.74 5.71
CA ASN A 67 -20.64 14.97 7.17
C ASN A 67 -19.46 15.91 7.50
N ASN A 68 -19.29 16.95 6.69
CA ASN A 68 -18.18 17.91 6.73
C ASN A 68 -16.75 17.35 6.45
N SER A 69 -16.67 16.11 5.96
CA SER A 69 -15.45 15.39 5.57
C SER A 69 -15.35 15.16 4.06
N TYR A 70 -14.14 15.13 3.52
CA TYR A 70 -13.85 14.82 2.12
C TYR A 70 -13.58 13.33 1.93
N TYR A 71 -14.10 12.81 0.81
CA TYR A 71 -13.94 11.43 0.36
C TYR A 71 -13.70 11.41 -1.14
N PHE A 72 -13.09 10.34 -1.63
CA PHE A 72 -13.02 10.07 -3.06
C PHE A 72 -13.09 8.57 -3.36
N HIS A 73 -13.56 8.24 -4.56
CA HIS A 73 -13.51 6.87 -5.08
C HIS A 73 -12.17 6.68 -5.79
N LEU A 74 -11.49 5.60 -5.45
CA LEU A 74 -10.26 5.14 -6.05
C LEU A 74 -10.53 3.81 -6.74
N GLN A 75 -10.07 3.64 -7.98
CA GLN A 75 -10.32 2.42 -8.75
C GLN A 75 -9.05 1.94 -9.46
N THR A 76 -8.84 0.62 -9.47
CA THR A 76 -7.69 -0.02 -10.15
C THR A 76 -7.73 0.30 -11.65
N PRO A 77 -6.58 0.63 -12.29
CA PRO A 77 -6.50 0.79 -13.74
C PRO A 77 -6.90 -0.51 -14.47
N ASP A 78 -7.55 -0.41 -15.64
CA ASP A 78 -8.04 -1.56 -16.42
C ASP A 78 -6.95 -2.61 -16.76
N ALA A 79 -5.67 -2.20 -16.78
CA ALA A 79 -4.52 -3.06 -17.04
C ALA A 79 -4.01 -3.85 -15.81
N GLN A 80 -4.56 -3.60 -14.61
CA GLN A 80 -4.12 -4.18 -13.33
C GLN A 80 -5.23 -4.93 -12.58
N LYS A 81 -6.45 -4.99 -13.13
CA LYS A 81 -7.57 -5.71 -12.52
C LYS A 81 -7.36 -7.23 -12.54
N ASP A 82 -7.84 -7.92 -11.50
CA ASP A 82 -7.78 -9.38 -11.37
C ASP A 82 -8.82 -10.10 -12.25
N ASN A 83 -9.93 -9.43 -12.59
CA ASN A 83 -11.11 -9.98 -13.27
C ASN A 83 -11.87 -11.04 -12.46
N ASN A 84 -11.71 -11.06 -11.14
CA ASN A 84 -12.45 -11.93 -10.24
C ASN A 84 -13.78 -11.26 -9.85
N PRO A 85 -14.95 -11.84 -10.20
CA PRO A 85 -16.24 -11.24 -9.88
C PRO A 85 -16.60 -11.28 -8.38
N ALA A 86 -15.78 -11.92 -7.54
CA ALA A 86 -15.95 -11.95 -6.09
C ALA A 86 -15.22 -10.82 -5.35
N THR A 87 -14.29 -10.10 -5.98
CA THR A 87 -13.54 -8.98 -5.41
C THR A 87 -14.04 -7.65 -6.01
N SER A 88 -13.63 -6.53 -5.40
CA SER A 88 -13.87 -5.19 -5.94
C SER A 88 -12.57 -4.52 -6.34
N GLU A 89 -12.57 -3.88 -7.51
CA GLU A 89 -11.49 -3.01 -7.99
C GLU A 89 -11.68 -1.54 -7.58
N GLY A 90 -12.77 -1.22 -6.89
CA GLY A 90 -13.05 0.10 -6.36
C GLY A 90 -13.04 0.13 -4.83
N ILE A 91 -12.52 1.22 -4.25
CA ILE A 91 -12.53 1.49 -2.81
C ILE A 91 -12.79 2.97 -2.54
N ILE A 92 -13.39 3.27 -1.39
CA ILE A 92 -13.55 4.62 -0.89
C ILE A 92 -12.34 5.01 -0.04
N VAL A 93 -11.86 6.23 -0.21
CA VAL A 93 -10.77 6.81 0.58
C VAL A 93 -11.32 7.98 1.37
N PHE A 94 -11.16 7.92 2.69
CA PHE A 94 -11.50 9.01 3.61
C PHE A 94 -10.29 9.93 3.80
N ALA A 95 -10.41 11.19 3.38
CA ALA A 95 -9.32 12.17 3.38
C ALA A 95 -9.36 13.16 4.57
N GLY A 96 -10.41 13.12 5.39
CA GLY A 96 -10.56 14.02 6.55
C GLY A 96 -11.26 15.34 6.24
N LYS A 97 -11.02 16.35 7.08
CA LYS A 97 -11.67 17.67 6.97
C LYS A 97 -11.00 18.58 5.94
N GLU A 98 -9.73 18.33 5.63
CA GLU A 98 -8.97 19.08 4.64
C GLU A 98 -9.23 18.51 3.25
N LYS A 99 -9.31 19.38 2.23
CA LYS A 99 -9.56 18.93 0.86
C LYS A 99 -8.27 18.29 0.31
N PRO A 100 -8.28 17.01 -0.11
CA PRO A 100 -7.10 16.39 -0.71
C PRO A 100 -6.75 17.06 -2.03
N ASN A 101 -5.45 17.23 -2.29
CA ASN A 101 -4.94 17.84 -3.53
C ASN A 101 -4.88 16.81 -4.67
N VAL A 102 -6.05 16.28 -5.05
CA VAL A 102 -6.24 15.32 -6.14
C VAL A 102 -7.41 15.74 -7.04
N LYS A 103 -7.43 15.22 -8.28
CA LYS A 103 -8.47 15.44 -9.28
C LYS A 103 -8.93 14.11 -9.87
N VAL A 104 -10.13 14.09 -10.43
CA VAL A 104 -10.61 12.95 -11.22
C VAL A 104 -9.68 12.73 -12.42
N GLY A 105 -9.26 11.49 -12.65
CA GLY A 105 -8.25 11.12 -13.64
C GLY A 105 -6.80 11.18 -13.14
N ASP A 106 -6.55 11.53 -11.87
CA ASP A 106 -5.20 11.37 -11.29
C ASP A 106 -4.97 9.91 -10.90
N LEU A 107 -3.87 9.32 -11.37
CA LEU A 107 -3.30 8.10 -10.82
C LEU A 107 -2.48 8.48 -9.58
N ILE A 108 -2.87 7.94 -8.44
CA ILE A 108 -2.25 8.21 -7.14
C ILE A 108 -1.66 6.94 -6.53
N HIS A 109 -0.82 7.13 -5.52
CA HIS A 109 -0.56 6.16 -4.46
C HIS A 109 -1.22 6.68 -3.18
N VAL A 110 -1.96 5.82 -2.47
CA VAL A 110 -2.51 6.12 -1.14
C VAL A 110 -1.93 5.16 -0.08
N SER A 111 -1.60 5.71 1.08
CA SER A 111 -1.26 4.95 2.29
C SER A 111 -2.20 5.37 3.42
N GLY A 112 -2.63 4.42 4.24
CA GLY A 112 -3.61 4.66 5.31
C GLY A 112 -3.98 3.39 6.06
N THR A 113 -4.93 3.48 6.98
CA THR A 113 -5.45 2.32 7.72
C THR A 113 -6.74 1.84 7.08
N VAL A 114 -6.89 0.54 6.83
CA VAL A 114 -8.13 -0.03 6.31
C VAL A 114 -9.18 -0.06 7.43
N ARG A 115 -10.37 0.46 7.18
CA ARG A 115 -11.48 0.53 8.14
C ARG A 115 -12.76 -0.03 7.55
N GLU A 116 -13.64 -0.47 8.44
CA GLU A 116 -15.00 -0.89 8.13
C GLU A 116 -15.99 0.14 8.67
N TYR A 117 -16.91 0.62 7.85
CA TYR A 117 -17.83 1.69 8.21
C TYR A 117 -19.28 1.39 7.78
N ALA A 118 -20.21 1.38 8.73
CA ALA A 118 -21.65 1.34 8.43
C ALA A 118 -22.16 2.75 8.09
N ILE A 119 -22.79 2.90 6.92
CA ILE A 119 -23.20 4.20 6.37
C ILE A 119 -24.30 4.84 7.24
N GLU A 120 -24.12 6.12 7.61
CA GLU A 120 -25.12 6.87 8.38
C GLU A 120 -26.48 6.94 7.68
N GLY A 121 -27.55 6.67 8.43
CA GLY A 121 -28.93 6.77 7.93
C GLY A 121 -29.99 6.45 8.99
N TYR A 122 -29.67 5.52 9.90
CA TYR A 122 -30.54 5.12 11.02
C TYR A 122 -29.72 4.63 12.23
N ALA A 123 -30.38 4.25 13.32
CA ALA A 123 -29.73 3.98 14.61
C ALA A 123 -29.11 2.58 14.69
N GLU A 124 -29.79 1.56 14.15
CA GLU A 124 -29.47 0.13 14.25
C GLU A 124 -28.48 -0.37 13.17
N LYS A 125 -28.04 0.50 12.26
CA LYS A 125 -27.14 0.18 11.13
C LYS A 125 -25.89 -0.63 11.49
N GLN A 126 -25.34 -0.45 12.69
CA GLN A 126 -24.14 -1.16 13.14
C GLN A 126 -24.41 -2.65 13.44
N GLN A 127 -25.68 -3.03 13.54
CA GLN A 127 -26.16 -4.38 13.80
C GLN A 127 -26.83 -5.02 12.58
N THR A 128 -27.33 -4.21 11.64
CA THR A 128 -28.17 -4.67 10.52
C THR A 128 -27.57 -4.49 9.12
N ASP A 129 -26.65 -3.54 8.91
CA ASP A 129 -26.00 -3.33 7.61
C ASP A 129 -24.67 -4.09 7.52
N LEU A 130 -24.29 -4.46 6.29
CA LEU A 130 -22.91 -4.82 5.99
C LEU A 130 -22.05 -3.54 5.97
N PRO A 131 -20.84 -3.56 6.55
CA PRO A 131 -19.95 -2.42 6.48
C PRO A 131 -19.40 -2.20 5.07
N LEU A 132 -19.03 -0.96 4.80
CA LEU A 132 -18.21 -0.56 3.66
C LEU A 132 -16.73 -0.53 4.10
N THR A 133 -15.87 -1.20 3.35
CA THR A 133 -14.42 -1.09 3.52
C THR A 133 -13.88 0.19 2.87
N GLU A 134 -13.14 1.00 3.65
CA GLU A 134 -12.47 2.23 3.20
C GLU A 134 -10.99 2.27 3.62
N ILE A 135 -10.21 3.16 3.00
CA ILE A 135 -8.87 3.55 3.47
C ILE A 135 -8.98 4.89 4.21
N ASP A 136 -8.73 4.89 5.52
CA ASP A 136 -8.54 6.11 6.31
C ASP A 136 -7.15 6.69 5.99
N ALA A 137 -7.14 7.64 5.06
CA ALA A 137 -5.96 8.33 4.55
C ALA A 137 -5.83 9.76 5.11
N ARG A 138 -6.44 10.02 6.28
CA ARG A 138 -6.35 11.30 6.98
C ARG A 138 -4.91 11.67 7.36
N PRO A 139 -4.46 12.92 7.13
CA PRO A 139 -3.16 13.39 7.58
C PRO A 139 -2.95 13.26 9.10
N ASP A 140 -3.99 13.50 9.92
CA ASP A 140 -3.93 13.33 11.38
C ASP A 140 -3.81 11.87 11.85
N GLN A 141 -3.99 10.90 10.95
CA GLN A 141 -3.80 9.47 11.18
C GLN A 141 -2.62 8.89 10.37
N ALA A 142 -1.65 9.74 10.01
CA ALA A 142 -0.48 9.39 9.18
C ALA A 142 -0.84 8.81 7.79
N GLY A 143 -2.03 9.14 7.27
CA GLY A 143 -2.40 8.88 5.89
C GLY A 143 -1.60 9.73 4.91
N GLN A 144 -1.34 9.21 3.72
CA GLN A 144 -0.56 9.87 2.67
C GLN A 144 -1.21 9.66 1.32
N ILE A 145 -1.32 10.73 0.52
CA ILE A 145 -1.89 10.71 -0.83
C ILE A 145 -0.89 11.41 -1.76
N THR A 146 -0.33 10.68 -2.72
CA THR A 146 0.69 11.21 -3.64
C THR A 146 0.30 10.95 -5.09
N VAL A 147 0.05 12.03 -5.84
CA VAL A 147 -0.22 11.96 -7.28
C VAL A 147 1.03 11.47 -8.02
N GLN A 148 0.89 10.41 -8.81
CA GLN A 148 1.93 9.84 -9.66
C GLN A 148 1.84 10.36 -11.10
N LYS A 149 0.62 10.42 -11.65
CA LYS A 149 0.32 10.93 -12.99
C LYS A 149 -1.05 11.61 -12.98
N THR A 150 -1.24 12.60 -13.84
CA THR A 150 -2.53 13.31 -14.01
C THR A 150 -3.16 12.94 -15.35
N HIS A 151 -4.45 13.26 -15.54
CA HIS A 151 -5.16 13.11 -16.82
C HIS A 151 -5.10 11.69 -17.43
N GLN A 152 -5.12 10.65 -16.59
CA GLN A 152 -5.24 9.27 -17.03
C GLN A 152 -6.67 8.98 -17.50
N PRO A 153 -6.88 8.06 -18.46
CA PRO A 153 -8.22 7.60 -18.81
C PRO A 153 -8.87 6.94 -17.59
N LEU A 154 -10.17 7.16 -17.40
CA LEU A 154 -10.92 6.49 -16.34
C LEU A 154 -11.11 5.00 -16.69
N PRO A 155 -11.06 4.08 -15.70
CA PRO A 155 -11.40 2.67 -15.89
C PRO A 155 -12.77 2.51 -16.58
N GLN A 156 -12.89 1.54 -17.48
CA GLN A 156 -14.14 1.33 -18.20
C GLN A 156 -15.23 0.77 -17.28
N PRO A 157 -16.51 1.18 -17.46
CA PRO A 157 -17.62 0.53 -16.77
C PRO A 157 -17.67 -0.97 -17.10
N VAL A 158 -17.81 -1.79 -16.05
CA VAL A 158 -18.16 -3.20 -16.22
C VAL A 158 -19.57 -3.28 -16.83
N LYS A 159 -19.76 -4.17 -17.81
CA LYS A 159 -21.00 -4.37 -18.56
C LYS A 159 -21.65 -5.69 -18.21
#